data_AF-A0A7W3Y692-F1
#
_entry.id   AF-A0A7W3Y692-F1
#
_cell.length_a   1.000
_cell.length_b   1.000
_cell.length_c   1.000
_cell.angle_alpha   90.00
_cell.angle_beta   90.00
_cell.angle_gamma   90.00
#
_symmetry.space_group_name_H-M   'P 1'
#
loop_
_entity.id
_entity.type
_entity.pdbx_description
1 polymer ?
#
loop_
_entity_poly.entity_id
_entity_poly.type
_entity_poly.pdbx_seq_one_letter_code
_entity_poly.pdbx_strand_id
1 'polypeptide(L)'
;MWRKIRIASLAAVGLCLVLALGGWAYVASLDLESEPQADRNADAADLPFLRARTSGQRGRILAVVTSTPLIGDSSRKAGYELTELSRAYWTFLANGYEVDIASPLGGKPPMRLDQDDTGDADYAFLNDARARHKLANSLPLSGVDPTLYQAVYFVGGKGAMFDFPGNPAIARIVAEIAPRGVVGAVCHGPAALIGLRDASGRPWLQGRWVTGFTNAEELFLIENARELFPYLLQDELSRQGARFVEGPVYLDNTVVDERLVTGQNPWSTWSVAEHMVRALGHEPVPRARSAEEISVQLLATYHEAGIDAALAMKAGAARSDRRLLLMHAVVAAMQWRLREAYQLQRLARN
;
A
#
# COMPACT_ATOMS: atom_id res chain seq x y z
N MET A 1 24.21 -39.24 39.38
CA MET A 1 24.27 -38.06 38.51
C MET A 1 23.66 -38.33 37.13
N TRP A 2 24.19 -39.28 36.34
CA TRP A 2 23.72 -39.65 35.00
C TRP A 2 22.22 -40.00 34.87
N ARG A 3 21.63 -40.72 35.83
CA ARG A 3 20.18 -41.04 35.84
C ARG A 3 19.30 -39.78 35.98
N LYS A 4 19.71 -38.82 36.81
CA LYS A 4 18.98 -37.55 37.00
C LYS A 4 19.07 -36.69 35.73
N ILE A 5 20.23 -36.65 35.08
CA ILE A 5 20.43 -35.96 33.79
C ILE A 5 19.53 -36.58 32.72
N ARG A 6 19.51 -37.92 32.57
CA ARG A 6 18.64 -38.60 31.59
C ARG A 6 17.16 -38.32 31.80
N ILE A 7 16.68 -38.35 33.06
CA ILE A 7 15.28 -38.05 33.38
C ILE A 7 14.95 -36.59 33.05
N ALA A 8 15.81 -35.65 33.41
CA ALA A 8 15.61 -34.24 33.09
C ALA A 8 15.60 -33.98 31.57
N SER A 9 16.50 -34.62 30.81
CA SER A 9 16.52 -34.53 29.35
C SER A 9 15.26 -35.12 28.71
N LEU A 10 14.77 -36.28 29.17
CA LEU A 10 13.53 -36.87 28.67
C LEU A 10 12.31 -36.00 29.00
N ALA A 11 12.27 -35.40 30.20
CA ALA A 11 11.20 -34.47 30.57
C ALA A 11 11.22 -33.19 29.72
N ALA A 12 12.41 -32.63 29.44
CA ALA A 12 12.56 -31.47 28.56
C ALA A 12 12.12 -31.78 27.12
N VAL A 13 12.52 -32.93 26.57
CA VAL A 13 12.06 -33.38 25.23
C VAL A 13 10.55 -33.59 25.22
N GLY A 14 9.99 -34.22 26.26
CA GLY A 14 8.54 -34.40 26.41
C GLY A 14 7.79 -33.07 26.44
N LEU A 15 8.29 -32.09 27.19
CA LEU A 15 7.72 -30.74 27.24
C LEU A 15 7.79 -30.04 25.87
N CYS A 16 8.94 -30.12 25.18
CA CYS A 16 9.07 -29.57 23.83
C CYS A 16 8.09 -30.20 22.85
N LEU A 17 7.88 -31.52 22.92
CA LEU A 17 6.89 -32.22 22.08
C LEU A 17 5.45 -31.77 22.39
N VAL A 18 5.10 -31.64 23.67
CA VAL A 18 3.76 -31.15 24.07
C VAL A 18 3.53 -29.71 23.59
N LEU A 19 4.53 -28.84 23.74
CA LEU A 19 4.46 -27.46 23.24
C LEU A 19 4.37 -27.40 21.72
N ALA A 20 5.14 -28.24 21.01
CA ALA A 20 5.09 -28.32 19.55
C ALA A 20 3.74 -28.85 19.05
N LEU A 21 3.21 -29.92 19.66
CA LEU A 21 1.89 -30.46 19.32
C LEU A 21 0.77 -29.48 19.66
N GLY A 22 0.84 -28.81 20.81
CA GLY A 22 -0.10 -27.77 21.20
C GLY A 22 -0.06 -26.57 20.26
N GLY A 23 1.14 -26.11 19.88
CA GLY A 23 1.34 -25.06 18.90
C GLY A 23 0.83 -25.44 17.50
N TRP A 24 1.11 -26.66 17.05
CA TRP A 24 0.61 -27.18 15.78
C TRP A 24 -0.92 -27.27 15.77
N ALA A 25 -1.53 -27.86 16.80
CA ALA A 25 -2.98 -27.95 16.93
C ALA A 25 -3.63 -26.55 17.00
N TYR A 26 -2.98 -25.60 17.67
CA TYR A 26 -3.42 -24.21 17.73
C TYR A 26 -3.39 -23.56 16.34
N VAL A 27 -2.29 -23.66 15.58
CA VAL A 27 -2.20 -23.11 14.22
C VAL A 27 -3.20 -23.79 13.28
N ALA A 28 -3.34 -25.11 13.37
CA ALA A 28 -4.32 -25.87 12.60
C ALA A 28 -5.76 -25.41 12.90
N SER A 29 -6.07 -25.04 14.15
CA SER A 29 -7.38 -24.53 14.53
C SER A 29 -7.74 -23.17 13.92
N LEU A 30 -6.77 -22.44 13.36
CA LEU A 30 -7.00 -21.17 12.66
C LEU A 30 -7.53 -21.37 11.23
N ASP A 31 -7.41 -22.59 10.69
CA ASP A 31 -7.94 -23.00 9.39
C ASP A 31 -7.55 -22.07 8.22
N LEU A 32 -6.29 -21.61 8.23
CA LEU A 32 -5.77 -20.63 7.25
C LEU A 32 -5.65 -21.19 5.82
N GLU A 33 -5.68 -22.51 5.67
CA GLU A 33 -5.67 -23.19 4.37
C GLU A 33 -7.03 -23.08 3.67
N SER A 34 -8.12 -22.91 4.43
CA SER A 34 -9.47 -22.70 3.89
C SER A 34 -9.73 -21.26 3.41
N GLU A 35 -8.84 -20.32 3.75
CA GLU A 35 -8.95 -18.94 3.26
C GLU A 35 -8.78 -18.96 1.72
N PRO A 36 -9.74 -18.40 0.95
CA PRO A 36 -9.62 -18.23 -0.48
C PRO A 36 -8.32 -17.50 -0.76
N GLN A 37 -7.62 -18.06 -1.72
CA GLN A 37 -6.44 -17.43 -2.27
C GLN A 37 -6.88 -16.63 -3.46
N ALA A 38 -6.13 -15.56 -3.73
CA ALA A 38 -6.32 -14.79 -4.95
C ALA A 38 -6.22 -15.70 -6.18
N ASP A 39 -7.15 -15.55 -7.11
CA ASP A 39 -7.13 -16.30 -8.35
C ASP A 39 -6.05 -15.73 -9.28
N ARG A 40 -5.00 -16.54 -9.50
CA ARG A 40 -3.88 -16.17 -10.38
C ARG A 40 -4.31 -15.98 -11.84
N ASN A 41 -5.47 -16.52 -12.21
CA ASN A 41 -6.05 -16.38 -13.55
C ASN A 41 -7.13 -15.32 -13.61
N ALA A 42 -7.38 -14.56 -12.53
CA ALA A 42 -8.36 -13.49 -12.52
C ALA A 42 -8.11 -12.53 -13.70
N ASP A 43 -9.19 -12.10 -14.34
CA ASP A 43 -9.18 -11.14 -15.45
C ASP A 43 -9.96 -9.87 -15.05
N ALA A 44 -9.74 -8.78 -15.78
CA ALA A 44 -10.50 -7.54 -15.60
C ALA A 44 -12.02 -7.77 -15.75
N ALA A 45 -12.42 -8.74 -16.58
CA ALA A 45 -13.84 -9.12 -16.73
C ALA A 45 -14.45 -9.68 -15.43
N ASP A 46 -13.65 -10.22 -14.51
CA ASP A 46 -14.12 -10.82 -13.25
C ASP A 46 -14.34 -9.78 -12.16
N LEU A 47 -13.76 -8.58 -12.29
CA LEU A 47 -13.91 -7.49 -11.33
C LEU A 47 -15.29 -6.82 -11.46
N PRO A 48 -16.21 -6.98 -10.48
CA PRO A 48 -17.60 -6.52 -10.65
C PRO A 48 -17.75 -5.02 -10.87
N PHE A 49 -16.90 -4.21 -10.22
CA PHE A 49 -16.95 -2.75 -10.34
C PHE A 49 -16.49 -2.24 -11.71
N LEU A 50 -15.73 -3.03 -12.48
CA LEU A 50 -15.39 -2.70 -13.87
C LEU A 50 -16.57 -2.95 -14.82
N ARG A 51 -17.50 -3.84 -14.46
CA ARG A 51 -18.77 -4.03 -15.21
C ARG A 51 -19.73 -2.86 -14.99
N ALA A 52 -19.65 -2.22 -13.84
CA ALA A 52 -20.40 -1.01 -13.48
C ALA A 52 -19.69 0.30 -13.87
N ARG A 53 -18.66 0.25 -14.73
CA ARG A 53 -17.87 1.42 -15.11
C ARG A 53 -18.71 2.52 -15.74
N THR A 54 -18.27 3.76 -15.55
CA THR A 54 -18.87 4.93 -16.20
C THR A 54 -18.76 4.82 -17.73
N SER A 55 -19.82 5.19 -18.45
CA SER A 55 -19.91 5.05 -19.92
C SER A 55 -19.18 6.16 -20.71
N GLY A 56 -18.83 7.28 -20.09
CA GLY A 56 -18.15 8.42 -20.71
C GLY A 56 -16.66 8.50 -20.39
N GLN A 57 -15.85 8.93 -21.36
CA GLN A 57 -14.43 9.19 -21.15
C GLN A 57 -14.24 10.56 -20.49
N ARG A 58 -13.71 10.55 -19.26
CA ARG A 58 -13.53 11.75 -18.42
C ARG A 58 -12.17 12.41 -18.60
N GLY A 59 -11.25 11.80 -19.36
CA GLY A 59 -9.91 12.32 -19.66
C GLY A 59 -8.82 11.35 -19.20
N ARG A 60 -7.62 11.85 -18.88
CA ARG A 60 -6.44 11.02 -18.58
C ARG A 60 -5.84 11.27 -17.20
N ILE A 61 -5.30 10.20 -16.60
CA ILE A 61 -4.48 10.22 -15.40
C ILE A 61 -3.11 9.62 -15.73
N LEU A 62 -2.05 10.26 -15.28
CA LEU A 62 -0.68 9.76 -15.42
C LEU A 62 -0.29 9.00 -14.15
N ALA A 63 -0.14 7.68 -14.23
CA ALA A 63 0.45 6.87 -13.16
C ALA A 63 1.97 6.83 -13.34
N VAL A 64 2.72 7.21 -12.31
CA VAL A 64 4.19 7.29 -12.33
C VAL A 64 4.76 6.22 -11.41
N VAL A 65 5.63 5.37 -11.95
CA VAL A 65 6.36 4.30 -11.23
C VAL A 65 7.86 4.53 -11.31
N THR A 66 8.61 4.03 -10.33
CA THR A 66 10.08 4.12 -10.31
C THR A 66 10.74 3.29 -11.41
N SER A 67 11.93 3.71 -11.85
CA SER A 67 12.85 2.94 -12.68
C SER A 67 13.96 2.28 -11.86
N THR A 68 14.02 2.47 -10.54
CA THR A 68 15.10 1.99 -9.66
C THR A 68 14.87 0.55 -9.20
N PRO A 69 15.75 -0.42 -9.55
CA PRO A 69 15.53 -1.83 -9.24
C PRO A 69 16.06 -2.27 -7.87
N LEU A 70 17.00 -1.53 -7.27
CA LEU A 70 17.74 -1.91 -6.06
C LEU A 70 17.77 -0.77 -5.04
N ILE A 71 17.88 -1.11 -3.76
CA ILE A 71 18.02 -0.15 -2.67
C ILE A 71 19.50 0.24 -2.57
N GLY A 72 19.84 1.45 -2.99
CA GLY A 72 21.23 1.93 -3.02
C GLY A 72 22.17 0.97 -3.73
N ASP A 73 23.36 0.77 -3.17
CA ASP A 73 24.36 -0.19 -3.67
C ASP A 73 24.15 -1.62 -3.13
N SER A 74 23.00 -1.90 -2.50
CA SER A 74 22.71 -3.22 -1.93
C SER A 74 22.18 -4.20 -2.98
N SER A 75 22.15 -5.48 -2.64
CA SER A 75 21.47 -6.51 -3.44
C SER A 75 19.96 -6.59 -3.20
N ARG A 76 19.40 -5.73 -2.33
CA ARG A 76 17.97 -5.74 -1.99
C ARG A 76 17.18 -5.08 -3.11
N LYS A 77 16.14 -5.77 -3.56
CA LYS A 77 15.23 -5.26 -4.60
C LYS A 77 14.41 -4.07 -4.07
N ALA A 78 14.36 -3.00 -4.86
CA ALA A 78 13.57 -1.79 -4.60
C ALA A 78 12.30 -1.80 -5.44
N GLY A 79 12.26 -1.22 -6.65
CA GLY A 79 11.10 -1.28 -7.56
C GLY A 79 9.85 -0.55 -7.07
N TYR A 80 8.80 -0.58 -7.89
CA TYR A 80 7.46 -0.10 -7.53
C TYR A 80 6.62 -1.23 -6.95
N GLU A 81 5.68 -0.95 -6.04
CA GLU A 81 4.74 -1.95 -5.54
C GLU A 81 3.59 -2.17 -6.53
N LEU A 82 3.37 -3.42 -6.96
CA LEU A 82 2.33 -3.75 -7.93
C LEU A 82 0.94 -3.35 -7.43
N THR A 83 0.60 -3.70 -6.19
CA THR A 83 -0.74 -3.49 -5.61
C THR A 83 -1.13 -2.02 -5.60
N GLU A 84 -0.16 -1.11 -5.40
CA GLU A 84 -0.35 0.33 -5.44
C GLU A 84 -0.64 0.86 -6.86
N LEU A 85 -0.12 0.20 -7.91
CA LEU A 85 -0.39 0.54 -9.31
C LEU A 85 -1.69 -0.07 -9.80
N SER A 86 -1.87 -1.38 -9.68
CA SER A 86 -2.99 -2.15 -10.25
C SER A 86 -4.34 -1.71 -9.69
N ARG A 87 -4.45 -1.57 -8.37
CA ARG A 87 -5.69 -1.20 -7.69
C ARG A 87 -6.13 0.23 -8.05
N ALA A 88 -5.18 1.16 -8.09
CA ALA A 88 -5.42 2.54 -8.56
C ALA A 88 -5.79 2.58 -10.05
N TYR A 89 -5.08 1.83 -10.90
CA TYR A 89 -5.35 1.74 -12.33
C TYR A 89 -6.79 1.30 -12.61
N TRP A 90 -7.26 0.26 -11.93
CA TRP A 90 -8.64 -0.21 -12.08
C TRP A 90 -9.66 0.79 -11.54
N THR A 91 -9.37 1.44 -10.42
CA THR A 91 -10.23 2.49 -9.86
C THR A 91 -10.42 3.64 -10.85
N PHE A 92 -9.34 4.12 -11.46
CA PHE A 92 -9.41 5.20 -12.44
C PHE A 92 -10.15 4.77 -13.73
N LEU A 93 -9.87 3.58 -14.25
CA LEU A 93 -10.58 3.03 -15.41
C LEU A 93 -12.08 2.86 -15.16
N ALA A 94 -12.47 2.34 -13.99
CA ALA A 94 -13.88 2.20 -13.61
C ALA A 94 -14.61 3.55 -13.64
N ASN A 95 -13.90 4.61 -13.28
CA ASN A 95 -14.40 5.98 -13.20
C ASN A 95 -14.30 6.76 -14.52
N GLY A 96 -13.99 6.10 -15.64
CA GLY A 96 -14.00 6.68 -16.98
C GLY A 96 -12.72 7.43 -17.37
N TYR A 97 -11.64 7.32 -16.58
CA TYR A 97 -10.34 7.89 -16.95
C TYR A 97 -9.50 6.88 -17.71
N GLU A 98 -8.83 7.31 -18.77
CA GLU A 98 -7.72 6.55 -19.33
C GLU A 98 -6.48 6.74 -18.44
N VAL A 99 -5.75 5.66 -18.19
CA VAL A 99 -4.50 5.71 -17.40
C VAL A 99 -3.33 5.43 -18.32
N ASP A 100 -2.38 6.35 -18.39
CA ASP A 100 -1.07 6.13 -18.99
C ASP A 100 -0.03 5.89 -17.89
N ILE A 101 0.95 5.03 -18.17
CA ILE A 101 1.99 4.65 -17.20
C ILE A 101 3.30 5.27 -17.66
N ALA A 102 3.98 5.97 -16.77
CA ALA A 102 5.29 6.58 -17.02
C ALA A 102 6.29 6.19 -15.94
N SER A 103 7.57 6.26 -16.29
CA SER A 103 8.68 6.11 -15.34
C SER A 103 9.83 7.05 -15.71
N PRO A 104 10.73 7.38 -14.76
CA PRO A 104 11.86 8.27 -15.04
C PRO A 104 12.64 7.92 -16.31
N LEU A 105 12.90 6.62 -16.54
CA LEU A 105 13.66 6.14 -17.70
C LEU A 105 12.79 5.65 -18.87
N GLY A 106 11.48 5.47 -18.66
CA GLY A 106 10.60 4.79 -19.59
C GLY A 106 10.90 3.28 -19.72
N GLY A 107 10.24 2.62 -20.68
CA GLY A 107 10.40 1.18 -20.90
C GLY A 107 9.74 0.34 -19.80
N LYS A 108 10.29 -0.85 -19.49
CA LYS A 108 9.72 -1.74 -18.48
C LYS A 108 10.30 -1.45 -17.07
N PRO A 109 9.52 -0.89 -16.14
CA PRO A 109 10.00 -0.57 -14.80
C PRO A 109 10.14 -1.83 -13.93
N PRO A 110 11.05 -1.83 -12.93
CA PRO A 110 11.25 -2.93 -12.01
C PRO A 110 10.09 -3.05 -11.02
N MET A 111 9.45 -4.23 -10.98
CA MET A 111 8.27 -4.51 -10.16
C MET A 111 8.62 -5.24 -8.87
N ARG A 112 7.91 -4.91 -7.80
CA ARG A 112 7.76 -5.71 -6.59
C ARG A 112 6.41 -6.40 -6.59
N LEU A 113 6.46 -7.68 -6.27
CA LEU A 113 5.29 -8.52 -6.07
C LEU A 113 5.43 -9.10 -4.67
N ASP A 114 4.56 -8.66 -3.77
CA ASP A 114 4.36 -9.31 -2.49
C ASP A 114 3.24 -10.34 -2.65
N GLN A 115 3.58 -11.62 -2.59
CA GLN A 115 2.60 -12.70 -2.80
C GLN A 115 1.57 -12.78 -1.68
N ASP A 116 1.89 -12.25 -0.50
CA ASP A 116 0.98 -12.27 0.65
C ASP A 116 -0.05 -11.14 0.60
N ASP A 117 0.19 -10.07 -0.18
CA ASP A 117 -0.73 -8.94 -0.43
C ASP A 117 -1.36 -8.97 -1.85
N THR A 118 -0.91 -9.87 -2.75
CA THR A 118 -1.44 -9.90 -4.13
C THR A 118 -2.86 -10.48 -4.16
N GLY A 119 -3.83 -9.68 -4.62
CA GLY A 119 -5.23 -10.03 -4.77
C GLY A 119 -5.69 -10.22 -6.22
N ASP A 120 -6.97 -10.55 -6.41
CA ASP A 120 -7.58 -10.77 -7.74
C ASP A 120 -7.41 -9.57 -8.68
N ALA A 121 -7.54 -8.35 -8.15
CA ALA A 121 -7.35 -7.12 -8.93
C ALA A 121 -5.92 -6.98 -9.47
N ASP A 122 -4.94 -7.51 -8.74
CA ASP A 122 -3.52 -7.44 -9.07
C ASP A 122 -3.18 -8.48 -10.15
N TYR A 123 -3.71 -9.70 -10.02
CA TYR A 123 -3.62 -10.71 -11.08
C TYR A 123 -4.37 -10.31 -12.35
N ALA A 124 -5.56 -9.72 -12.24
CA ALA A 124 -6.29 -9.14 -13.36
C ALA A 124 -5.44 -8.11 -14.13
N PHE A 125 -4.67 -7.27 -13.42
CA PHE A 125 -3.74 -6.34 -14.05
C PHE A 125 -2.60 -7.06 -14.78
N LEU A 126 -2.04 -8.12 -14.18
CA LEU A 126 -0.99 -8.95 -14.80
C LEU A 126 -1.49 -9.82 -15.96
N ASN A 127 -2.80 -10.03 -16.07
CA ASN A 127 -3.42 -10.79 -17.15
C ASN A 127 -3.98 -9.89 -18.27
N ASP A 128 -4.28 -8.61 -17.98
CA ASP A 128 -4.77 -7.66 -18.97
C ASP A 128 -3.68 -7.22 -19.97
N ALA A 129 -3.92 -7.48 -21.26
CA ALA A 129 -2.96 -7.20 -22.33
C ALA A 129 -2.67 -5.70 -22.50
N ARG A 130 -3.66 -4.82 -22.29
CA ARG A 130 -3.49 -3.37 -22.46
C ARG A 130 -2.67 -2.78 -21.31
N ALA A 131 -3.00 -3.12 -20.07
CA ALA A 131 -2.29 -2.73 -18.87
C ALA A 131 -0.82 -3.17 -18.94
N ARG A 132 -0.58 -4.44 -19.30
CA ARG A 132 0.77 -4.97 -19.51
C ARG A 132 1.53 -4.27 -20.61
N HIS A 133 0.88 -3.96 -21.73
CA HIS A 133 1.53 -3.24 -22.81
C HIS A 133 1.95 -1.83 -22.37
N LYS A 134 1.07 -1.09 -21.69
CA LYS A 134 1.39 0.23 -21.13
C LYS A 134 2.51 0.16 -20.10
N LEU A 135 2.50 -0.85 -19.22
CA LEU A 135 3.55 -1.05 -18.22
C LEU A 135 4.91 -1.40 -18.85
N ALA A 136 4.92 -2.33 -19.81
CA ALA A 136 6.15 -2.75 -20.49
C ALA A 136 6.77 -1.64 -21.36
N ASN A 137 5.96 -0.68 -21.77
CA ASN A 137 6.34 0.47 -22.59
C ASN A 137 6.02 1.78 -21.86
N SER A 138 6.35 1.87 -20.57
CA SER A 138 6.07 3.09 -19.81
C SER A 138 6.71 4.29 -20.48
N LEU A 139 6.00 5.41 -20.50
CA LEU A 139 6.49 6.64 -21.09
C LEU A 139 7.69 7.17 -20.29
N PRO A 140 8.79 7.61 -20.93
CA PRO A 140 9.84 8.32 -20.22
C PRO A 140 9.30 9.67 -19.74
N LEU A 141 9.47 10.01 -18.46
CA LEU A 141 8.91 11.25 -17.88
C LEU A 141 9.39 12.52 -18.62
N SER A 142 10.59 12.50 -19.20
CA SER A 142 11.12 13.61 -20.01
C SER A 142 10.29 13.89 -21.27
N GLY A 143 9.62 12.88 -21.83
CA GLY A 143 8.79 13.00 -23.03
C GLY A 143 7.29 13.18 -22.77
N VAL A 144 6.86 13.17 -21.50
CA VAL A 144 5.45 13.34 -21.15
C VAL A 144 4.99 14.78 -21.39
N ASP A 145 3.85 14.97 -22.04
CA ASP A 145 3.14 16.25 -22.09
C ASP A 145 2.11 16.34 -20.94
N PRO A 146 2.39 17.10 -19.86
CA PRO A 146 1.50 17.18 -18.70
C PRO A 146 0.16 17.89 -19.00
N THR A 147 0.05 18.61 -20.12
CA THR A 147 -1.21 19.29 -20.50
C THR A 147 -2.33 18.30 -20.84
N LEU A 148 -1.98 17.06 -21.20
CA LEU A 148 -2.91 15.98 -21.54
C LEU A 148 -3.60 15.34 -20.33
N TYR A 149 -3.12 15.63 -19.11
CA TYR A 149 -3.55 14.94 -17.90
C TYR A 149 -4.30 15.88 -16.96
N GLN A 150 -5.29 15.33 -16.28
CA GLN A 150 -6.03 16.03 -15.21
C GLN A 150 -5.52 15.67 -13.83
N ALA A 151 -4.81 14.55 -13.71
CA ALA A 151 -4.16 14.16 -12.47
C ALA A 151 -2.87 13.40 -12.74
N VAL A 152 -1.98 13.45 -11.76
CA VAL A 152 -0.80 12.57 -11.67
C VAL A 152 -0.90 11.76 -10.38
N TYR A 153 -0.59 10.47 -10.47
CA TYR A 153 -0.58 9.54 -9.36
C TYR A 153 0.81 8.91 -9.24
N PHE A 154 1.50 9.17 -8.14
CA PHE A 154 2.82 8.59 -7.86
C PHE A 154 2.65 7.30 -7.06
N VAL A 155 2.94 6.19 -7.73
CA VAL A 155 3.01 4.87 -7.11
C VAL A 155 4.25 4.82 -6.22
N GLY A 156 4.13 4.20 -5.05
CA GLY A 156 5.26 3.96 -4.16
C GLY A 156 6.06 2.73 -4.55
N GLY A 157 6.53 2.03 -3.53
CA GLY A 157 7.66 1.12 -3.60
C GLY A 157 9.00 1.81 -3.39
N LYS A 158 9.91 1.07 -2.78
CA LYS A 158 11.17 1.59 -2.23
C LYS A 158 12.07 2.24 -3.28
N GLY A 159 11.89 1.92 -4.57
CA GLY A 159 12.66 2.53 -5.65
C GLY A 159 12.38 4.02 -5.83
N ALA A 160 11.15 4.46 -5.52
CA ALA A 160 10.73 5.86 -5.62
C ALA A 160 11.64 6.80 -4.80
N MET A 161 12.20 6.32 -3.70
CA MET A 161 13.10 7.10 -2.82
C MET A 161 14.40 7.55 -3.51
N PHE A 162 14.76 6.94 -4.65
CA PHE A 162 16.04 7.14 -5.33
C PHE A 162 15.95 7.99 -6.60
N ASP A 163 14.86 7.88 -7.37
CA ASP A 163 14.76 8.51 -8.70
C ASP A 163 13.59 9.48 -8.87
N PHE A 164 12.73 9.62 -7.85
CA PHE A 164 11.70 10.66 -7.82
C PHE A 164 12.17 12.01 -7.25
N PRO A 165 12.88 12.07 -6.11
CA PRO A 165 13.24 13.32 -5.46
C PRO A 165 14.09 14.20 -6.36
N GLY A 166 13.72 15.49 -6.47
CA GLY A 166 14.45 16.44 -7.30
C GLY A 166 14.45 16.16 -8.81
N ASN A 167 13.64 15.19 -9.28
CA ASN A 167 13.54 14.89 -10.71
C ASN A 167 12.89 16.07 -11.47
N PRO A 168 13.58 16.69 -12.44
CA PRO A 168 13.08 17.89 -13.11
C PRO A 168 11.83 17.61 -13.96
N ALA A 169 11.66 16.39 -14.47
CA ALA A 169 10.46 16.03 -15.21
C ALA A 169 9.24 15.92 -14.29
N ILE A 170 9.41 15.36 -13.08
CA ILE A 170 8.36 15.35 -12.04
C ILE A 170 8.00 16.79 -11.65
N ALA A 171 9.00 17.65 -11.41
CA ALA A 171 8.74 19.04 -11.06
C ALA A 171 7.92 19.78 -12.12
N ARG A 172 8.25 19.59 -13.41
CA ARG A 172 7.49 20.14 -14.54
C ARG A 172 6.05 19.60 -14.58
N ILE A 173 5.86 18.29 -14.38
CA ILE A 173 4.54 17.66 -14.39
C ILE A 173 3.66 18.19 -13.25
N VAL A 174 4.20 18.23 -12.02
CA VAL A 174 3.45 18.71 -10.86
C VAL A 174 3.14 20.20 -10.97
N ALA A 175 4.09 21.02 -11.44
CA ALA A 175 3.87 22.46 -11.64
C ALA A 175 2.73 22.75 -12.63
N GLU A 176 2.60 21.93 -13.68
CA GLU A 176 1.53 22.05 -14.68
C GLU A 176 0.17 21.54 -14.14
N ILE A 177 0.15 20.40 -13.45
CA ILE A 177 -1.11 19.74 -13.06
C ILE A 177 -1.68 20.35 -11.78
N ALA A 178 -0.88 20.61 -10.75
CA ALA A 178 -1.37 21.01 -9.42
C ALA A 178 -2.32 22.22 -9.41
N PRO A 179 -2.15 23.28 -10.25
CA PRO A 179 -3.08 24.41 -10.27
C PRO A 179 -4.50 24.07 -10.74
N ARG A 180 -4.65 23.04 -11.59
CA ARG A 180 -5.91 22.74 -12.29
C ARG A 180 -6.43 21.32 -12.07
N GLY A 181 -5.63 20.46 -11.47
CA GLY A 181 -5.85 19.02 -11.38
C GLY A 181 -5.42 18.46 -10.03
N VAL A 182 -5.35 17.13 -9.95
CA VAL A 182 -5.11 16.40 -8.69
C VAL A 182 -3.72 15.78 -8.69
N VAL A 183 -3.04 15.87 -7.55
CA VAL A 183 -1.77 15.18 -7.29
C VAL A 183 -2.04 14.09 -6.26
N GLY A 184 -1.84 12.85 -6.64
CA GLY A 184 -1.98 11.67 -5.80
C GLY A 184 -0.64 11.01 -5.52
N ALA A 185 -0.43 10.46 -4.32
CA ALA A 185 0.72 9.62 -4.05
C ALA A 185 0.42 8.63 -2.91
N VAL A 186 1.07 7.46 -2.89
CA VAL A 186 0.88 6.49 -1.80
C VAL A 186 2.21 5.87 -1.38
N CYS A 187 2.34 5.45 -0.12
CA CYS A 187 3.50 4.73 0.39
C CYS A 187 4.80 5.55 0.23
N HIS A 188 5.75 5.12 -0.60
CA HIS A 188 6.95 5.90 -0.95
C HIS A 188 6.76 6.89 -2.10
N GLY A 189 5.61 6.85 -2.78
CA GLY A 189 5.26 7.76 -3.88
C GLY A 189 5.37 9.25 -3.52
N PRO A 190 5.04 9.70 -2.28
CA PRO A 190 5.27 11.09 -1.84
C PRO A 190 6.72 11.57 -1.96
N ALA A 191 7.70 10.67 -2.15
CA ALA A 191 9.07 11.06 -2.48
C ALA A 191 9.16 11.93 -3.76
N ALA A 192 8.20 11.83 -4.66
CA ALA A 192 8.06 12.71 -5.83
C ALA A 192 7.84 14.18 -5.49
N LEU A 193 7.37 14.48 -4.27
CA LEU A 193 7.07 15.84 -3.82
C LEU A 193 8.30 16.51 -3.18
N ILE A 194 9.35 15.73 -2.90
CA ILE A 194 10.58 16.20 -2.28
C ILE A 194 11.38 17.06 -3.26
N GLY A 195 11.70 18.27 -2.83
CA GLY A 195 12.51 19.23 -3.59
C GLY A 195 11.70 20.08 -4.57
N LEU A 196 10.37 19.85 -4.67
CA LEU A 196 9.49 20.70 -5.46
C LEU A 196 9.36 22.09 -4.84
N ARG A 197 9.18 23.09 -5.70
CA ARG A 197 9.01 24.50 -5.30
C ARG A 197 7.75 25.09 -5.91
N ASP A 198 7.10 25.98 -5.17
CA ASP A 198 5.99 26.78 -5.69
C ASP A 198 6.50 27.89 -6.62
N ALA A 199 5.57 28.65 -7.24
CA ALA A 199 5.91 29.74 -8.15
C ALA A 199 6.71 30.88 -7.47
N SER A 200 6.71 30.96 -6.14
CA SER A 200 7.51 31.91 -5.35
C SER A 200 8.88 31.36 -4.94
N GLY A 201 9.20 30.12 -5.33
CA GLY A 201 10.45 29.44 -5.00
C GLY A 201 10.48 28.79 -3.61
N ARG A 202 9.39 28.83 -2.84
CA ARG A 202 9.28 28.17 -1.53
C ARG A 202 9.05 26.67 -1.69
N PRO A 203 9.42 25.81 -0.73
CA PRO A 203 9.12 24.39 -0.78
C PRO A 203 7.63 24.16 -1.02
N TRP A 204 7.28 23.35 -2.02
CA TRP A 204 5.88 23.15 -2.41
C TRP A 204 5.05 22.47 -1.32
N LEU A 205 5.70 21.67 -0.48
CA LEU A 205 5.11 21.00 0.68
C LEU A 205 4.91 21.90 1.90
N GLN A 206 5.42 23.14 1.90
CA GLN A 206 5.39 23.99 3.08
C GLN A 206 3.95 24.26 3.56
N GLY A 207 3.63 23.78 4.76
CA GLY A 207 2.34 23.93 5.41
C GLY A 207 1.24 22.96 4.93
N ARG A 208 1.52 22.15 3.90
CA ARG A 208 0.56 21.18 3.35
C ARG A 208 0.44 19.95 4.23
N TRP A 209 -0.76 19.41 4.33
CA TRP A 209 -1.00 18.16 5.06
C TRP A 209 -0.73 16.97 4.14
N VAL A 210 0.10 16.04 4.59
CA VAL A 210 0.45 14.84 3.82
C VAL A 210 0.61 13.64 4.74
N THR A 211 0.57 12.45 4.16
CA THR A 211 1.09 11.23 4.75
C THR A 211 1.95 10.48 3.72
N GLY A 212 2.48 9.35 4.11
CA GLY A 212 3.35 8.48 3.32
C GLY A 212 3.88 7.38 4.23
N PHE A 213 4.72 6.49 3.69
CA PHE A 213 5.25 5.38 4.47
C PHE A 213 6.01 5.90 5.69
N THR A 214 5.59 5.43 6.87
CA THR A 214 6.05 5.98 8.15
C THR A 214 7.43 5.45 8.51
N ASN A 215 8.14 6.18 9.36
CA ASN A 215 9.38 5.71 9.95
C ASN A 215 9.16 4.41 10.74
N ALA A 216 8.02 4.29 11.43
CA ALA A 216 7.66 3.11 12.20
C ALA A 216 7.48 1.87 11.30
N GLU A 217 6.80 2.02 10.16
CA GLU A 217 6.67 0.96 9.15
C GLU A 217 8.02 0.61 8.52
N GLU A 218 8.83 1.60 8.12
CA GLU A 218 10.12 1.34 7.48
C GLU A 218 11.09 0.61 8.41
N LEU A 219 11.24 1.07 9.65
CA LEU A 219 12.16 0.47 10.62
C LEU A 219 11.67 -0.89 11.12
N PHE A 220 10.36 -1.17 11.03
CA PHE A 220 9.83 -2.49 11.31
C PHE A 220 10.21 -3.50 10.21
N LEU A 221 10.13 -3.11 8.93
CA LEU A 221 10.50 -4.00 7.81
C LEU A 221 12.01 -4.11 7.61
N ILE A 222 12.75 -3.03 7.85
CA ILE A 222 14.18 -2.91 7.61
C ILE A 222 14.78 -2.19 8.82
N GLU A 223 15.22 -2.96 9.82
CA GLU A 223 15.79 -2.42 11.07
C GLU A 223 16.92 -1.40 10.82
N ASN A 224 17.76 -1.65 9.81
CA ASN A 224 18.86 -0.78 9.44
C ASN A 224 18.52 0.19 8.28
N ALA A 225 17.26 0.56 8.09
CA ALA A 225 16.81 1.41 6.98
C ALA A 225 17.58 2.73 6.85
N ARG A 226 17.94 3.34 7.99
CA ARG A 226 18.69 4.61 8.03
C ARG A 226 20.07 4.53 7.38
N GLU A 227 20.64 3.34 7.25
CA GLU A 227 21.93 3.10 6.58
C GLU A 227 21.75 2.81 5.08
N LEU A 228 20.57 2.33 4.68
CA LEU A 228 20.29 1.86 3.32
C LEU A 228 19.63 2.92 2.44
N PHE A 229 18.83 3.81 3.03
CA PHE A 229 18.14 4.87 2.32
C PHE A 229 18.86 6.21 2.48
N PRO A 230 18.76 7.10 1.47
CA PRO A 230 19.34 8.44 1.56
C PRO A 230 18.71 9.28 2.70
N TYR A 231 17.47 8.97 3.06
CA TYR A 231 16.71 9.56 4.16
C TYR A 231 15.49 8.67 4.44
N LEU A 232 14.83 8.85 5.59
CA LEU A 232 13.50 8.28 5.80
C LEU A 232 12.43 9.25 5.30
N LEU A 233 11.40 8.73 4.63
CA LEU A 233 10.42 9.55 3.91
C LEU A 233 9.70 10.55 4.81
N GLN A 234 9.16 10.10 5.94
CA GLN A 234 8.46 10.95 6.90
C GLN A 234 9.35 12.09 7.42
N ASP A 235 10.61 11.78 7.74
CA ASP A 235 11.59 12.78 8.20
C ASP A 235 11.82 13.85 7.12
N GLU A 236 12.03 13.43 5.87
CA GLU A 236 12.34 14.34 4.76
C GLU A 236 11.14 15.19 4.32
N LEU A 237 9.93 14.62 4.28
CA LEU A 237 8.68 15.37 4.03
C LEU A 237 8.49 16.46 5.10
N SER A 238 8.66 16.11 6.37
CA SER A 238 8.56 17.05 7.49
C SER A 238 9.63 18.15 7.40
N ARG A 239 10.86 17.79 7.01
CA ARG A 239 11.96 18.74 6.78
C ARG A 239 11.65 19.76 5.69
N GLN A 240 10.85 19.41 4.69
CA GLN A 240 10.38 20.34 3.64
C GLN A 240 9.19 21.20 4.06
N GLY A 241 8.79 21.12 5.34
CA GLY A 241 7.73 21.92 5.93
C GLY A 241 6.34 21.30 5.80
N ALA A 242 6.22 20.04 5.40
CA ALA A 242 4.95 19.33 5.38
C ALA A 242 4.44 19.09 6.80
N ARG A 243 3.11 19.12 6.97
CA ARG A 243 2.42 18.66 8.18
C ARG A 243 2.10 17.18 8.00
N PHE A 244 3.04 16.34 8.39
CA PHE A 244 2.91 14.89 8.25
C PHE A 244 1.85 14.35 9.22
N VAL A 245 0.92 13.55 8.71
CA VAL A 245 -0.15 12.88 9.49
C VAL A 245 0.13 11.39 9.49
N GLU A 246 0.45 10.87 10.66
CA GLU A 246 0.69 9.45 10.89
C GLU A 246 -0.59 8.78 11.40
N GLY A 247 -1.03 7.74 10.69
CA GLY A 247 -2.07 6.83 11.12
C GLY A 247 -1.48 5.54 11.69
N PRO A 248 -2.32 4.62 12.18
CA PRO A 248 -1.84 3.33 12.67
C PRO A 248 -1.05 2.57 11.60
N VAL A 249 0.06 1.98 12.02
CA VAL A 249 0.98 1.20 11.19
C VAL A 249 0.23 0.08 10.45
N TYR A 250 0.47 -0.02 9.14
CA TYR A 250 -0.15 -0.99 8.23
C TYR A 250 -1.69 -0.96 8.14
N LEU A 251 -2.32 0.17 8.47
CA LEU A 251 -3.73 0.41 8.19
C LEU A 251 -3.93 1.51 7.14
N ASP A 252 -5.15 1.61 6.61
CA ASP A 252 -5.55 2.69 5.71
C ASP A 252 -5.45 4.04 6.45
N ASN A 253 -4.70 4.96 5.86
CA ASN A 253 -4.65 6.35 6.25
C ASN A 253 -4.44 7.19 5.00
N THR A 254 -5.49 7.88 4.57
CA THR A 254 -5.48 8.80 3.44
C THR A 254 -5.70 10.23 3.93
N VAL A 255 -4.77 11.11 3.56
CA VAL A 255 -4.84 12.54 3.83
C VAL A 255 -5.20 13.27 2.54
N VAL A 256 -6.22 14.13 2.63
CA VAL A 256 -6.65 15.01 1.54
C VAL A 256 -6.41 16.46 1.97
N ASP A 257 -5.55 17.15 1.22
CA ASP A 257 -5.28 18.59 1.36
C ASP A 257 -5.63 19.29 0.04
N GLU A 258 -6.87 19.78 -0.04
CA GLU A 258 -7.48 20.28 -1.27
C GLU A 258 -7.43 19.27 -2.44
N ARG A 259 -6.49 19.44 -3.37
CA ARG A 259 -6.26 18.57 -4.54
C ARG A 259 -4.99 17.73 -4.42
N LEU A 260 -4.33 17.74 -3.28
CA LEU A 260 -3.26 16.82 -2.93
C LEU A 260 -3.85 15.67 -2.11
N VAL A 261 -3.71 14.45 -2.60
CA VAL A 261 -4.17 13.23 -1.94
C VAL A 261 -2.98 12.33 -1.69
N THR A 262 -2.70 12.01 -0.44
CA THR A 262 -1.60 11.13 -0.07
C THR A 262 -2.07 9.97 0.80
N GLY A 263 -1.55 8.76 0.57
CA GLY A 263 -1.84 7.57 1.38
C GLY A 263 -0.59 7.01 2.04
N GLN A 264 -0.76 6.46 3.23
CA GLN A 264 0.36 6.04 4.07
C GLN A 264 1.10 4.82 3.53
N ASN A 265 0.39 3.80 3.06
CA ASN A 265 0.95 2.48 2.74
C ASN A 265 0.07 1.76 1.69
N PRO A 266 0.41 0.53 1.24
CA PRO A 266 -0.36 -0.18 0.23
C PRO A 266 -1.87 -0.32 0.53
N TRP A 267 -2.23 -0.44 1.82
CA TRP A 267 -3.63 -0.53 2.28
C TRP A 267 -4.43 0.76 2.05
N SER A 268 -3.75 1.87 1.80
CA SER A 268 -4.36 3.16 1.48
C SER A 268 -4.58 3.37 -0.03
N THR A 269 -4.19 2.42 -0.89
CA THR A 269 -4.24 2.61 -2.35
C THR A 269 -5.66 2.87 -2.86
N TRP A 270 -6.61 2.06 -2.44
CA TRP A 270 -8.00 2.18 -2.87
C TRP A 270 -8.61 3.51 -2.44
N SER A 271 -8.44 3.87 -1.17
CA SER A 271 -8.94 5.11 -0.60
C SER A 271 -8.29 6.33 -1.25
N VAL A 272 -6.98 6.32 -1.53
CA VAL A 272 -6.30 7.38 -2.32
C VAL A 272 -6.94 7.53 -3.69
N ALA A 273 -7.06 6.45 -4.47
CA ALA A 273 -7.57 6.52 -5.83
C ALA A 273 -9.03 7.02 -5.86
N GLU A 274 -9.86 6.60 -4.91
CA GLU A 274 -11.23 7.10 -4.75
C GLU A 274 -11.29 8.58 -4.36
N HIS A 275 -10.44 9.03 -3.43
CA HIS A 275 -10.37 10.45 -3.06
C HIS A 275 -9.83 11.32 -4.20
N MET A 276 -8.94 10.80 -5.04
CA MET A 276 -8.53 11.50 -6.26
C MET A 276 -9.69 11.69 -7.23
N VAL A 277 -10.52 10.67 -7.43
CA VAL A 277 -11.75 10.79 -8.26
C VAL A 277 -12.70 11.84 -7.68
N ARG A 278 -12.87 11.88 -6.35
CA ARG A 278 -13.64 12.94 -5.66
C ARG A 278 -13.05 14.32 -5.86
N ALA A 279 -11.74 14.46 -5.73
CA ALA A 279 -11.04 15.74 -5.93
C ALA A 279 -11.09 16.23 -7.39
N LEU A 280 -11.32 15.32 -8.34
CA LEU A 280 -11.63 15.63 -9.75
C LEU A 280 -13.11 16.02 -9.97
N GLY A 281 -13.93 16.06 -8.92
CA GLY A 281 -15.32 16.51 -8.96
C GLY A 281 -16.34 15.42 -9.24
N HIS A 282 -16.01 14.14 -8.98
CA HIS A 282 -16.91 13.03 -9.26
C HIS A 282 -17.03 12.05 -8.10
N GLU A 283 -18.21 11.47 -7.93
CA GLU A 283 -18.37 10.33 -7.03
C GLU A 283 -17.75 9.07 -7.62
N PRO A 284 -16.92 8.33 -6.85
CA PRO A 284 -16.34 7.07 -7.29
C PRO A 284 -17.41 6.01 -7.56
N VAL A 285 -17.23 5.23 -8.63
CA VAL A 285 -18.03 4.03 -8.90
C VAL A 285 -17.99 3.13 -7.66
N PRO A 286 -19.15 2.77 -7.08
CA PRO A 286 -19.20 1.91 -5.91
C PRO A 286 -18.59 0.54 -6.21
N ARG A 287 -17.82 0.03 -5.25
CA ARG A 287 -17.27 -1.33 -5.27
C ARG A 287 -17.47 -1.99 -3.91
N ALA A 288 -17.56 -3.31 -3.91
CA ALA A 288 -17.44 -4.06 -2.68
C ALA A 288 -16.01 -3.93 -2.15
N ARG A 289 -15.86 -3.68 -0.84
CA ARG A 289 -14.57 -3.71 -0.17
C ARG A 289 -14.01 -5.14 -0.19
N SER A 290 -12.72 -5.27 -0.38
CA SER A 290 -12.04 -6.57 -0.27
C SER A 290 -12.04 -7.08 1.17
N ALA A 291 -11.75 -8.37 1.34
CA ALA A 291 -11.60 -8.96 2.67
C ALA A 291 -10.46 -8.29 3.47
N GLU A 292 -9.40 -7.86 2.77
CA GLU A 292 -8.29 -7.10 3.33
C GLU A 292 -8.73 -5.73 3.85
N GLU A 293 -9.46 -4.95 3.06
CA GLU A 293 -9.96 -3.63 3.47
C GLU A 293 -10.92 -3.74 4.66
N ILE A 294 -11.76 -4.77 4.67
CA ILE A 294 -12.62 -5.07 5.81
C ILE A 294 -11.77 -5.37 7.04
N SER A 295 -10.73 -6.19 6.92
CA SER A 295 -9.80 -6.48 8.02
C SER A 295 -9.05 -5.25 8.52
N VAL A 296 -8.56 -4.39 7.63
CA VAL A 296 -7.93 -3.11 7.96
C VAL A 296 -8.91 -2.22 8.74
N GLN A 297 -10.16 -2.13 8.29
CA GLN A 297 -11.19 -1.35 8.98
C GLN A 297 -11.58 -1.96 10.34
N LEU A 298 -11.58 -3.28 10.47
CA LEU A 298 -11.79 -3.97 11.75
C LEU A 298 -10.66 -3.68 12.73
N LEU A 299 -9.40 -3.67 12.27
CA LEU A 299 -8.24 -3.31 13.08
C LEU A 299 -8.28 -1.85 13.53
N ALA A 300 -8.63 -0.93 12.62
CA ALA A 300 -8.82 0.48 12.96
C ALA A 300 -9.91 0.64 14.03
N THR A 301 -11.06 0.00 13.84
CA THR A 301 -12.16 0.00 14.81
C THR A 301 -11.73 -0.58 16.16
N TYR A 302 -10.92 -1.64 16.16
CA TYR A 302 -10.36 -2.22 17.38
C TYR A 302 -9.44 -1.23 18.12
N HIS A 303 -8.57 -0.51 17.42
CA HIS A 303 -7.68 0.46 18.04
C HIS A 303 -8.42 1.70 18.56
N GLU A 304 -9.48 2.14 17.89
CA GLU A 304 -10.25 3.32 18.27
C GLU A 304 -11.30 3.04 19.35
N ALA A 305 -12.03 1.94 19.22
CA ALA A 305 -13.24 1.65 20.01
C ALA A 305 -13.20 0.30 20.76
N GLY A 306 -12.13 -0.48 20.59
CA GLY A 306 -11.93 -1.75 21.28
C GLY A 306 -12.58 -2.96 20.60
N ILE A 307 -12.36 -4.13 21.20
CA ILE A 307 -12.73 -5.43 20.63
C ILE A 307 -14.23 -5.62 20.42
N ASP A 308 -15.07 -5.10 21.30
CA ASP A 308 -16.53 -5.31 21.21
C ASP A 308 -17.11 -4.56 20.01
N ALA A 309 -16.62 -3.35 19.73
CA ALA A 309 -16.99 -2.58 18.54
C ALA A 309 -16.52 -3.28 17.25
N ALA A 310 -15.28 -3.78 17.23
CA ALA A 310 -14.75 -4.52 16.09
C ALA A 310 -15.53 -5.82 15.82
N LEU A 311 -15.91 -6.57 16.86
CA LEU A 311 -16.74 -7.78 16.70
C LEU A 311 -18.16 -7.46 16.22
N ALA A 312 -18.76 -6.37 16.72
CA ALA A 312 -20.07 -5.92 16.26
C ALA A 312 -20.03 -5.52 14.77
N MET A 313 -18.97 -4.83 14.34
CA MET A 313 -18.75 -4.51 12.93
C MET A 313 -18.54 -5.79 12.10
N LYS A 314 -17.74 -6.74 12.58
CA LYS A 314 -17.47 -8.00 11.88
C LYS A 314 -18.74 -8.80 11.61
N ALA A 315 -19.68 -8.82 12.56
CA ALA A 315 -20.95 -9.53 12.43
C ALA A 315 -21.81 -9.05 11.24
N GLY A 316 -21.65 -7.79 10.81
CA GLY A 316 -22.33 -7.23 9.64
C GLY A 316 -21.49 -7.22 8.36
N ALA A 317 -20.23 -7.64 8.41
CA ALA A 317 -19.33 -7.62 7.27
C ALA A 317 -19.44 -8.91 6.44
N ALA A 318 -19.23 -8.79 5.12
CA ALA A 318 -19.31 -9.95 4.22
C ALA A 318 -18.22 -10.99 4.53
N ARG A 319 -16.97 -10.53 4.65
CA ARG A 319 -15.80 -11.37 4.97
C ARG A 319 -14.61 -10.50 5.37
N SER A 320 -13.83 -10.94 6.35
CA SER A 320 -12.54 -10.37 6.72
C SER A 320 -11.41 -11.32 6.34
N ASP A 321 -10.24 -10.80 5.93
CA ASP A 321 -9.02 -11.58 5.80
C ASP A 321 -8.48 -11.98 7.19
N ARG A 322 -8.49 -13.29 7.48
CA ARG A 322 -8.02 -13.80 8.78
C ARG A 322 -6.50 -13.77 8.91
N ARG A 323 -5.75 -13.95 7.83
CA ARG A 323 -4.28 -13.95 7.85
C ARG A 323 -3.78 -12.57 8.25
N LEU A 324 -4.37 -11.52 7.72
CA LEU A 324 -4.03 -10.14 8.07
C LEU A 324 -4.28 -9.84 9.56
N LEU A 325 -5.43 -10.25 10.09
CA LEU A 325 -5.75 -10.08 11.52
C LEU A 325 -4.80 -10.87 12.43
N LEU A 326 -4.43 -12.09 12.04
CA LEU A 326 -3.50 -12.93 12.78
C LEU A 326 -2.06 -12.42 12.70
N MET A 327 -1.64 -11.86 11.57
CA MET A 327 -0.35 -11.20 11.46
C MET A 327 -0.24 -10.07 12.48
N HIS A 328 -1.26 -9.22 12.62
CA HIS A 328 -1.30 -8.18 13.64
C HIS A 328 -1.28 -8.74 15.06
N ALA A 329 -1.94 -9.89 15.30
CA ALA A 329 -1.84 -10.58 16.57
C ALA A 329 -0.41 -11.08 16.89
N VAL A 330 0.31 -11.60 15.89
CA VAL A 330 1.71 -12.03 16.02
C VAL A 330 2.61 -10.83 16.29
N VAL A 331 2.45 -9.73 15.55
CA VAL A 331 3.20 -8.50 15.77
C VAL A 331 2.97 -7.96 17.18
N ALA A 332 1.72 -7.92 17.65
CA ALA A 332 1.41 -7.53 19.02
C ALA A 332 2.09 -8.45 20.05
N ALA A 333 2.11 -9.77 19.82
CA ALA A 333 2.80 -10.71 20.70
C ALA A 333 4.32 -10.50 20.73
N MET A 334 4.95 -10.28 19.56
CA MET A 334 6.38 -9.98 19.45
C MET A 334 6.76 -8.69 20.19
N GLN A 335 5.84 -7.73 20.27
CA GLN A 335 5.96 -6.50 21.04
C GLN A 335 5.53 -6.64 22.51
N TRP A 336 5.33 -7.87 23.00
CA TRP A 336 4.89 -8.17 24.37
C TRP A 336 3.50 -7.62 24.75
N ARG A 337 2.67 -7.27 23.77
CA ARG A 337 1.27 -6.80 23.94
C ARG A 337 0.32 -8.00 23.97
N LEU A 338 0.49 -8.88 24.95
CA LEU A 338 -0.17 -10.20 25.00
C LEU A 338 -1.71 -10.14 25.02
N ARG A 339 -2.29 -9.16 25.74
CA ARG A 339 -3.75 -8.98 25.79
C ARG A 339 -4.32 -8.68 24.40
N GLU A 340 -3.65 -7.81 23.67
CA GLU A 340 -4.05 -7.43 22.33
C GLU A 340 -3.86 -8.56 21.34
N ALA A 341 -2.73 -9.27 21.40
CA ALA A 341 -2.52 -10.47 20.60
C ALA A 341 -3.68 -11.46 20.76
N TYR A 342 -4.13 -11.69 22.00
CA TYR A 342 -5.29 -12.54 22.27
C TYR A 342 -6.61 -11.97 21.69
N GLN A 343 -6.85 -10.66 21.83
CA GLN A 343 -8.06 -10.02 21.30
C GLN A 343 -8.09 -10.04 19.78
N LEU A 344 -6.96 -9.84 19.11
CA LEU A 344 -6.85 -9.91 17.65
C LEU A 344 -7.00 -11.34 17.12
N GLN A 345 -6.51 -12.35 17.86
CA GLN A 345 -6.80 -13.76 17.55
C GLN A 345 -8.30 -14.05 17.66
N ARG A 346 -8.97 -13.52 18.70
CA ARG A 346 -10.42 -13.63 18.85
C ARG A 346 -11.15 -12.93 17.70
N LEU A 347 -10.67 -11.77 17.26
CA LEU A 347 -11.23 -11.04 16.12
C LEU A 347 -11.03 -11.78 14.80
N ALA A 348 -9.93 -12.53 14.63
CA ALA A 348 -9.69 -13.33 13.43
C ALA A 348 -10.62 -14.55 13.32
N ARG A 349 -11.00 -15.15 14.44
CA ARG A 349 -11.91 -16.31 14.50
C ARG A 349 -13.33 -15.94 14.09
N ASN A 350 -14.06 -16.91 13.52
CA ASN A 350 -15.47 -16.74 13.14
C ASN A 350 -16.38 -16.55 14.34
#